data_AF-A0A1Z9IV75-F1
#
_entry.id   AF-A0A1Z9IV75-F1
#
_cell.length_a   1.000
_cell.length_b   1.000
_cell.length_c   1.000
_cell.angle_alpha   90.00
_cell.angle_beta   90.00
_cell.angle_gamma   90.00
#
_symmetry.space_group_name_H-M   'P 1'
#
loop_
_entity.id
_entity.type
_entity.pdbx_description
1 polymer ?
#
loop_
_entity_poly.entity_id
_entity_poly.type
_entity_poly.pdbx_seq_one_letter_code
_entity_poly.pdbx_strand_id
1 'polypeptide(L)'
;MSKRNLGELYLVLGSQEINLADFTREAGDRWLKVTPQDTWSSTLSRVRIARQEALESTLEAIRTSGFPDRGSSFSRILSSCGIENKSDVILAAIQYMRSVEKEGYTTPRELKRLISETGKWTKKSIRGWNISLYIGRMLQGGSDVSEPLLEYPRRRPRKYAYVVLTEAGRDHLDRLSLMR
;
A
#
# COMPACT_ATOMS: atom_id res chain seq x y z
N MET A 1 37.88 -10.99 -9.34
CA MET A 1 37.26 -10.06 -8.36
C MET A 1 36.00 -9.49 -8.99
N SER A 2 34.83 -9.91 -8.51
CA SER A 2 33.53 -9.50 -9.07
C SER A 2 33.24 -8.03 -8.75
N LYS A 3 32.79 -7.28 -9.75
CA LYS A 3 32.41 -5.87 -9.62
C LYS A 3 31.17 -5.77 -8.72
N ARG A 4 31.35 -5.26 -7.50
CA ARG A 4 30.25 -4.92 -6.59
C ARG A 4 29.43 -3.79 -7.20
N ASN A 5 28.19 -4.06 -7.60
CA ASN A 5 27.25 -3.00 -7.99
C ASN A 5 26.84 -2.22 -6.74
N LEU A 6 27.06 -0.91 -6.75
CA LEU A 6 26.68 0.01 -5.69
C LEU A 6 25.15 0.13 -5.64
N GLY A 7 24.51 -0.59 -4.70
CA GLY A 7 23.07 -0.48 -4.45
C GLY A 7 22.40 -1.67 -3.76
N GLU A 8 23.08 -2.81 -3.64
CA GLU A 8 22.51 -4.03 -3.06
C GLU A 8 22.90 -4.18 -1.58
N LEU A 9 21.90 -4.43 -0.73
CA LEU A 9 22.06 -4.68 0.70
C LEU A 9 22.31 -6.18 0.91
N TYR A 10 23.47 -6.51 1.45
CA TYR A 10 23.88 -7.88 1.75
C TYR A 10 23.97 -8.08 3.25
N LEU A 11 23.56 -9.27 3.69
CA LEU A 11 23.68 -9.69 5.08
C LEU A 11 24.67 -10.86 5.12
N VAL A 12 25.80 -10.66 5.80
CA VAL A 12 26.84 -11.67 5.93
C VAL A 12 26.63 -12.40 7.25
N LEU A 13 26.36 -13.71 7.18
CA LEU A 13 26.24 -14.61 8.33
C LEU A 13 27.31 -15.69 8.23
N GLY A 14 28.40 -15.52 8.98
CA GLY A 14 29.54 -16.42 8.92
C GLY A 14 30.15 -16.44 7.51
N SER A 15 30.11 -17.60 6.84
CA SER A 15 30.61 -17.79 5.47
C SER A 15 29.56 -17.61 4.37
N GLN A 16 28.31 -17.28 4.71
CA GLN A 16 27.25 -17.04 3.73
C GLN A 16 26.99 -15.55 3.55
N GLU A 17 27.01 -15.09 2.29
CA GLU A 17 26.52 -13.78 1.89
C GLU A 17 25.10 -13.95 1.33
N ILE A 18 24.11 -13.38 2.01
CA ILE A 18 22.70 -13.43 1.58
C ILE A 18 22.33 -12.08 0.98
N ASN A 19 21.84 -12.10 -0.26
CA ASN A 19 21.24 -10.92 -0.90
C ASN A 19 19.86 -10.66 -0.30
N LEU A 20 19.69 -9.52 0.37
CA LEU A 20 18.44 -9.19 1.06
C LEU A 20 17.25 -8.96 0.11
N ALA A 21 17.51 -8.64 -1.16
CA ALA A 21 16.46 -8.44 -2.17
C ALA A 21 15.77 -9.77 -2.57
N ASP A 22 16.48 -10.89 -2.52
CA ASP A 22 15.91 -12.20 -2.84
C ASP A 22 15.08 -12.75 -1.66
N PHE A 23 15.51 -12.47 -0.42
CA PHE A 23 14.79 -12.88 0.79
C PHE A 23 13.41 -12.20 0.91
N THR A 24 13.31 -10.91 0.58
CA THR A 24 12.03 -10.18 0.64
C THR A 24 11.03 -10.68 -0.41
N ARG A 25 11.48 -11.20 -1.55
CA ARG A 25 10.62 -11.74 -2.59
C ARG A 25 10.04 -13.12 -2.20
N GLU A 26 10.87 -14.03 -1.73
CA GLU A 26 10.42 -15.38 -1.31
C GLU A 26 9.63 -15.37 0.00
N ALA A 27 10.03 -14.56 0.98
CA ALA A 27 9.23 -14.36 2.18
C ALA A 27 7.91 -13.65 1.86
N GLY A 28 7.95 -12.72 0.90
CA GLY A 28 6.80 -12.07 0.29
C GLY A 28 5.70 -13.05 -0.12
N ASP A 29 6.05 -14.23 -0.63
CA ASP A 29 5.06 -15.22 -1.08
C ASP A 29 4.36 -16.01 0.02
N ARG A 30 4.93 -16.08 1.22
CA ARG A 30 4.41 -16.91 2.32
C ARG A 30 3.50 -16.17 3.30
N TRP A 31 3.67 -14.86 3.48
CA TRP A 31 3.01 -14.12 4.57
C TRP A 31 1.55 -13.74 4.27
N LEU A 32 1.17 -13.55 3.00
CA LEU A 32 -0.20 -13.17 2.62
C LEU A 32 -0.87 -14.30 1.84
N LYS A 33 -1.50 -15.24 2.55
CA LYS A 33 -2.44 -16.21 1.95
C LYS A 33 -3.72 -15.48 1.60
N VAL A 34 -3.84 -15.02 0.35
CA VAL A 34 -5.06 -14.42 -0.20
C VAL A 34 -5.84 -15.49 -0.94
N THR A 35 -7.11 -15.63 -0.61
CA THR A 35 -8.08 -16.52 -1.26
C THR A 35 -8.96 -15.74 -2.24
N PRO A 36 -9.57 -16.39 -3.24
CA PRO A 36 -10.50 -15.74 -4.18
C PRO A 36 -11.76 -15.15 -3.52
N GLN A 37 -12.05 -15.47 -2.26
CA GLN A 37 -13.17 -14.89 -1.50
C GLN A 37 -12.77 -13.66 -0.68
N ASP A 38 -11.47 -13.32 -0.65
CA ASP A 38 -11.00 -12.20 0.17
C ASP A 38 -11.33 -10.86 -0.46
N THR A 39 -11.89 -9.98 0.37
CA THR A 39 -12.14 -8.59 0.03
C THR A 39 -10.91 -7.73 0.30
N TRP A 40 -10.96 -6.48 -0.17
CA TRP A 40 -9.94 -5.48 0.13
C TRP A 40 -9.80 -5.28 1.64
N SER A 41 -10.93 -5.12 2.34
CA SER A 41 -11.00 -4.91 3.78
C SER A 41 -10.40 -6.08 4.57
N SER A 42 -10.68 -7.33 4.19
CA SER A 42 -10.10 -8.51 4.87
C SER A 42 -8.58 -8.59 4.65
N THR A 43 -8.13 -8.34 3.42
CA THR A 43 -6.71 -8.35 3.06
C THR A 43 -5.94 -7.24 3.77
N LEU A 44 -6.48 -6.03 3.76
CA LEU A 44 -5.90 -4.87 4.45
C LEU A 44 -5.79 -5.09 5.97
N SER A 45 -6.81 -5.70 6.58
CA SER A 45 -6.80 -6.01 8.01
C SER A 45 -5.67 -6.99 8.37
N ARG A 46 -5.46 -8.05 7.56
CA ARG A 46 -4.33 -8.97 7.74
C ARG A 46 -2.99 -8.27 7.67
N VAL A 47 -2.79 -7.38 6.68
CA VAL A 47 -1.53 -6.61 6.56
C VAL A 47 -1.31 -5.72 7.77
N ARG A 48 -2.36 -5.06 8.26
CA ARG A 48 -2.30 -4.21 9.46
C ARG A 48 -1.90 -5.02 10.70
N ILE A 49 -2.49 -6.19 10.92
CA ILE A 49 -2.19 -7.07 12.05
C ILE A 49 -0.74 -7.56 11.97
N ALA A 50 -0.33 -8.10 10.82
CA ALA A 50 1.03 -8.58 10.61
C ALA A 50 2.09 -7.49 10.83
N ARG A 51 1.82 -6.26 10.38
CA ARG A 51 2.71 -5.12 10.65
C ARG A 51 2.79 -4.77 12.14
N GLN A 52 1.67 -4.81 12.84
CA GLN A 52 1.63 -4.51 14.28
C GLN A 52 2.42 -5.57 15.07
N GLU A 53 2.22 -6.84 14.75
CA GLU A 53 2.99 -7.96 15.33
C GLU A 53 4.49 -7.85 15.02
N ALA A 54 4.85 -7.46 13.78
CA ALA A 54 6.23 -7.23 13.39
C ALA A 54 6.86 -6.04 14.14
N LEU A 55 6.09 -5.00 14.48
CA LEU A 55 6.58 -3.86 15.27
C LEU A 55 6.70 -4.18 16.77
N GLU A 56 5.81 -5.02 17.30
CA GLU A 56 5.82 -5.46 18.70
C GLU A 56 6.89 -6.51 18.97
N SER A 57 7.26 -7.30 17.95
CA SER A 57 8.40 -8.21 18.00
C SER A 57 9.69 -7.47 17.66
N THR A 58 10.74 -7.66 18.47
CA THR A 58 12.03 -6.96 18.38
C THR A 58 12.61 -6.99 16.96
N LEU A 59 13.50 -6.05 16.60
CA LEU A 59 14.17 -5.93 15.28
C LEU A 59 14.67 -7.25 14.66
N GLU A 60 15.01 -8.24 15.48
CA GLU A 60 15.36 -9.61 15.04
C GLU A 60 14.18 -10.33 14.38
N ALA A 61 12.97 -10.23 14.90
CA ALA A 61 11.77 -10.85 14.32
C ALA A 61 11.36 -10.19 13.00
N ILE A 62 11.56 -8.88 12.80
CA ILE A 62 11.37 -8.23 11.48
C ILE A 62 12.38 -8.80 10.47
N ARG A 63 13.63 -9.01 10.89
CA ARG A 63 14.69 -9.65 10.08
C ARG A 63 14.37 -11.11 9.74
N THR A 64 13.82 -11.87 10.69
CA THR A 64 13.55 -13.31 10.53
C THR A 64 12.19 -13.59 9.88
N SER A 65 11.19 -12.70 10.06
CA SER A 65 9.82 -12.88 9.54
C SER A 65 9.71 -12.67 8.02
N GLY A 66 10.68 -11.96 7.43
CA GLY A 66 10.63 -11.60 6.02
C GLY A 66 9.40 -10.75 5.67
N PHE A 67 8.96 -9.92 6.61
CA PHE A 67 7.92 -8.93 6.36
C PHE A 67 8.35 -8.01 5.19
N PRO A 68 7.57 -7.93 4.10
CA PRO A 68 7.98 -7.17 2.93
C PRO A 68 8.06 -5.67 3.21
N ASP A 69 8.84 -4.97 2.40
CA ASP A 69 8.81 -3.51 2.40
C ASP A 69 7.40 -3.00 2.02
N ARG A 70 7.11 -1.75 2.36
CA ARG A 70 5.76 -1.18 2.17
C ARG A 70 5.30 -1.16 0.71
N GLY A 71 6.22 -1.01 -0.24
CA GLY A 71 5.92 -1.02 -1.68
C GLY A 71 5.52 -2.41 -2.14
N SER A 72 6.28 -3.42 -1.76
CA SER A 72 5.97 -4.84 -2.02
C SER A 72 4.66 -5.27 -1.34
N SER A 73 4.43 -4.87 -0.08
CA SER A 73 3.18 -5.10 0.65
C SER A 73 1.99 -4.53 -0.13
N PHE A 74 2.07 -3.26 -0.49
CA PHE A 74 0.99 -2.57 -1.19
C PHE A 74 0.76 -3.14 -2.59
N SER A 75 1.83 -3.45 -3.34
CA SER A 75 1.76 -4.09 -4.66
C SER A 75 1.00 -5.42 -4.60
N ARG A 76 1.26 -6.23 -3.56
CA ARG A 76 0.61 -7.52 -3.35
C ARG A 76 -0.89 -7.37 -3.10
N ILE A 77 -1.31 -6.41 -2.27
CA ILE A 77 -2.74 -6.14 -2.02
C ILE A 77 -3.42 -5.67 -3.32
N LEU A 78 -2.77 -4.77 -4.09
CA LEU A 78 -3.33 -4.31 -5.37
C LEU A 78 -3.50 -5.47 -6.36
N SER A 79 -2.49 -6.34 -6.48
CA SER A 79 -2.55 -7.52 -7.35
C SER A 79 -3.64 -8.49 -6.90
N SER A 80 -3.73 -8.77 -5.59
CA SER A 80 -4.72 -9.71 -5.09
C SER A 80 -6.14 -9.19 -5.30
N CYS A 81 -6.36 -7.88 -5.22
CA CYS A 81 -7.68 -7.26 -5.35
C CYS A 81 -8.03 -6.83 -6.79
N GLY A 82 -7.18 -7.11 -7.78
CA GLY A 82 -7.43 -6.71 -9.18
C GLY A 82 -7.46 -5.19 -9.40
N ILE A 83 -6.79 -4.40 -8.54
CA ILE A 83 -6.84 -2.94 -8.59
C ILE A 83 -5.72 -2.41 -9.51
N GLU A 84 -6.11 -1.92 -10.68
CA GLU A 84 -5.19 -1.38 -11.69
C GLU A 84 -5.51 0.07 -12.10
N ASN A 85 -6.78 0.46 -11.97
CA ASN A 85 -7.29 1.75 -12.41
C ASN A 85 -6.69 2.87 -11.57
N LYS A 86 -6.28 3.99 -12.18
CA LYS A 86 -5.59 5.10 -11.47
C LYS A 86 -6.38 5.64 -10.29
N SER A 87 -7.69 5.82 -10.43
CA SER A 87 -8.57 6.28 -9.36
C SER A 87 -8.55 5.30 -8.19
N ASP A 88 -8.74 4.02 -8.47
CA ASP A 88 -8.86 2.99 -7.46
C ASP A 88 -7.52 2.72 -6.76
N VAL A 89 -6.40 2.81 -7.49
CA VAL A 89 -5.04 2.77 -6.92
C VAL A 89 -4.80 3.95 -5.96
N ILE A 90 -5.26 5.16 -6.31
CA ILE A 90 -5.14 6.33 -5.42
C ILE A 90 -6.00 6.15 -4.17
N LEU A 91 -7.23 5.65 -4.33
CA LEU A 91 -8.15 5.37 -3.23
C LEU A 91 -7.57 4.30 -2.27
N ALA A 92 -7.07 3.20 -2.84
CA ALA A 92 -6.37 2.12 -2.14
C ALA A 92 -5.12 2.64 -1.40
N ALA A 93 -4.31 3.50 -2.04
CA ALA A 93 -3.14 4.09 -1.43
C ALA A 93 -3.51 4.94 -0.20
N ILE A 94 -4.55 5.77 -0.30
CA ILE A 94 -5.04 6.56 0.84
C ILE A 94 -5.43 5.63 1.99
N GLN A 95 -6.22 4.59 1.74
CA GLN A 95 -6.64 3.68 2.80
C GLN A 95 -5.46 2.91 3.42
N TYR A 96 -4.49 2.51 2.61
CA TYR A 96 -3.27 1.84 3.06
C TYR A 96 -2.47 2.73 4.01
N MET A 97 -2.21 3.98 3.63
CA MET A 97 -1.47 4.93 4.47
C MET A 97 -2.17 5.13 5.82
N ARG A 98 -3.51 5.19 5.83
CA ARG A 98 -4.31 5.45 7.04
C ARG A 98 -4.44 4.22 7.93
N SER A 99 -4.64 3.05 7.35
CA SER A 99 -4.97 1.83 8.11
C SER A 99 -3.75 1.01 8.48
N VAL A 100 -2.73 0.98 7.61
CA VAL A 100 -1.52 0.17 7.80
C VAL A 100 -0.38 1.05 8.33
N GLU A 101 -0.10 2.18 7.68
CA GLU A 101 1.05 3.02 8.09
C GLU A 101 0.71 3.97 9.26
N LYS A 102 -0.58 4.14 9.58
CA LYS A 102 -1.09 5.07 10.61
C LYS A 102 -0.57 6.51 10.45
N GLU A 103 -0.22 6.94 9.23
CA GLU A 103 0.30 8.29 9.02
C GLU A 103 -0.80 9.35 9.29
N GLY A 104 -0.44 10.48 9.89
CA GLY A 104 -1.38 11.57 10.20
C GLY A 104 -1.42 12.67 9.13
N TYR A 105 -0.54 12.60 8.14
CA TYR A 105 -0.38 13.58 7.07
C TYR A 105 0.08 12.85 5.83
N THR A 106 -0.64 12.99 4.71
CA THR A 106 -0.20 12.45 3.41
C THR A 106 -0.42 13.49 2.36
N THR A 107 0.68 14.02 1.88
CA THR A 107 0.75 14.82 0.67
C THR A 107 0.52 13.95 -0.57
N PRO A 108 0.08 14.56 -1.69
CA PRO A 108 0.08 13.89 -2.99
C PRO A 108 1.46 13.28 -3.37
N ARG A 109 2.55 13.85 -2.87
CA ARG A 109 3.92 13.35 -3.13
C ARG A 109 4.18 12.03 -2.41
N GLU A 110 3.71 11.88 -1.17
CA GLU A 110 3.84 10.62 -0.42
C GLU A 110 3.02 9.50 -1.05
N LEU A 111 1.81 9.80 -1.52
CA LEU A 111 1.01 8.83 -2.29
C LEU A 111 1.71 8.40 -3.58
N LYS A 112 2.27 9.34 -4.35
CA LYS A 112 3.10 9.02 -5.53
C LYS A 112 4.29 8.15 -5.18
N ARG A 113 4.93 8.42 -4.05
CA ARG A 113 6.09 7.66 -3.58
C ARG A 113 5.70 6.20 -3.27
N LEU A 114 4.64 5.98 -2.48
CA LEU A 114 4.13 4.63 -2.19
C LEU A 114 3.79 3.88 -3.50
N ILE A 115 3.03 4.52 -4.40
CA ILE A 115 2.65 3.91 -5.69
C ILE A 115 3.90 3.58 -6.51
N SER A 116 4.94 4.41 -6.49
CA SER A 116 6.18 4.15 -7.21
C SER A 116 7.00 3.00 -6.64
N GLU A 117 6.91 2.77 -5.33
CA GLU A 117 7.59 1.68 -4.64
C GLU A 117 6.93 0.32 -4.94
N THR A 118 5.70 0.29 -5.50
CA THR A 118 5.07 -0.97 -5.95
C THR A 118 5.76 -1.63 -7.14
N GLY A 119 6.57 -0.88 -7.90
CA GLY A 119 7.19 -1.33 -9.15
C GLY A 119 6.23 -1.49 -10.34
N LYS A 120 4.91 -1.47 -10.12
CA LYS A 120 3.90 -1.67 -11.18
C LYS A 120 3.84 -0.54 -12.20
N TRP A 121 4.10 0.69 -11.76
CA TRP A 121 4.09 1.87 -12.63
C TRP A 121 5.43 2.60 -12.58
N THR A 122 5.88 3.09 -13.74
CA THR A 122 7.14 3.84 -13.82
C THR A 122 7.02 5.20 -13.12
N LYS A 123 8.12 5.68 -12.53
CA LYS A 123 8.19 7.02 -11.92
C LYS A 123 7.77 8.13 -12.89
N LYS A 124 8.05 7.98 -14.18
CA LYS A 124 7.63 8.92 -15.24
C LYS A 124 6.11 8.94 -15.40
N SER A 125 5.47 7.77 -15.44
CA SER A 125 4.00 7.67 -15.51
C SER A 125 3.35 8.33 -14.29
N ILE A 126 3.79 7.98 -13.09
CA ILE A 126 3.23 8.49 -11.83
C ILE A 126 3.41 10.01 -11.68
N ARG A 127 4.50 10.58 -12.22
CA ARG A 127 4.72 12.04 -12.21
C ARG A 127 3.54 12.77 -12.86
N GLY A 128 3.02 12.24 -13.97
CA GLY A 128 1.87 12.80 -14.69
C GLY A 128 0.52 12.61 -13.99
N TRP A 129 0.44 11.84 -12.90
CA TRP A 129 -0.83 11.63 -12.20
C TRP A 129 -1.18 12.86 -11.36
N ASN A 130 -2.32 13.49 -11.67
CA ASN A 130 -2.82 14.62 -10.89
C ASN A 130 -3.60 14.12 -9.67
N ILE A 131 -2.88 13.61 -8.66
CA ILE A 131 -3.49 13.01 -7.47
C ILE A 131 -4.45 13.98 -6.77
N SER A 132 -4.11 15.27 -6.67
CA SER A 132 -4.99 16.27 -6.05
C SER A 132 -6.35 16.38 -6.77
N LEU A 133 -6.37 16.30 -8.10
CA LEU A 133 -7.60 16.30 -8.87
C LEU A 133 -8.44 15.04 -8.62
N TYR A 134 -7.82 13.87 -8.57
CA TYR A 134 -8.52 12.62 -8.26
C TYR A 134 -9.13 12.65 -6.85
N ILE A 135 -8.38 13.14 -5.86
CA ILE A 135 -8.88 13.33 -4.49
C ILE A 135 -10.06 14.31 -4.49
N GLY A 136 -9.95 15.43 -5.21
CA GLY A 136 -11.03 16.41 -5.33
C GLY A 136 -12.32 15.81 -5.89
N ARG A 137 -12.22 14.99 -6.95
CA ARG A 137 -13.37 14.29 -7.55
C ARG A 137 -13.97 13.25 -6.60
N MET A 138 -13.15 12.50 -5.88
CA MET A 138 -13.62 11.50 -4.90
C MET A 138 -14.27 12.14 -3.66
N LEU A 139 -13.85 13.35 -3.28
CA LEU A 139 -14.47 14.14 -2.21
C LEU A 139 -15.82 14.74 -2.64
N GLN A 140 -15.98 15.08 -3.91
CA GLN A 140 -17.20 15.68 -4.44
C GLN A 140 -18.32 14.65 -4.66
N GLY A 141 -17.97 13.37 -4.83
CA GLY A 141 -18.89 12.40 -5.42
C GLY A 141 -18.97 12.63 -6.93
N GLY A 142 -19.23 11.58 -7.70
CA GLY A 142 -19.39 11.72 -9.16
C GLY A 142 -20.58 12.62 -9.52
N SER A 143 -20.56 13.21 -10.72
CA SER A 143 -21.60 14.11 -11.23
C SER A 143 -23.01 13.50 -11.23
N ASP A 144 -23.10 12.17 -11.27
CA ASP A 144 -24.35 11.41 -11.22
C ASP A 144 -24.34 10.47 -10.01
N VAL A 145 -25.00 10.89 -8.93
CA VAL A 145 -25.59 10.05 -7.86
C VAL A 145 -24.61 9.14 -7.06
N SER A 146 -23.30 9.23 -7.28
CA SER A 146 -22.33 8.42 -6.55
C SER A 146 -21.88 9.12 -5.27
N GLU A 147 -22.14 8.49 -4.12
CA GLU A 147 -21.69 8.97 -2.81
C GLU A 147 -20.18 9.28 -2.82
N PRO A 148 -19.73 10.33 -2.11
CA PRO A 148 -18.31 10.62 -1.98
C PRO A 148 -17.55 9.41 -1.47
N LEU A 149 -16.45 9.04 -2.12
CA LEU A 149 -15.58 7.93 -1.71
C LEU A 149 -14.59 8.36 -0.62
N LEU A 150 -14.39 9.67 -0.48
CA LEU A 150 -13.50 10.28 0.51
C LEU A 150 -14.24 11.31 1.33
N GLU A 151 -13.81 11.47 2.58
CA GLU A 151 -14.25 12.55 3.46
C GLU A 151 -13.07 13.12 4.26
N TYR A 152 -13.26 14.30 4.84
CA TYR A 152 -12.34 14.83 5.84
C TYR A 152 -12.62 14.18 7.21
N PRO A 153 -11.58 13.84 7.99
CA PRO A 153 -11.75 13.25 9.30
C PRO A 153 -12.57 14.16 10.24
N ARG A 154 -13.68 13.63 10.79
CA ARG A 154 -14.59 14.38 11.69
C ARG A 154 -13.91 14.93 12.94
N ARG A 155 -12.95 14.18 13.50
CA ARG A 155 -12.30 14.51 14.79
C ARG A 155 -11.16 15.53 14.68
N ARG A 156 -10.59 15.73 13.49
CA ARG A 156 -9.54 16.72 13.24
C ARG A 156 -9.68 17.26 11.81
N PRO A 157 -10.63 18.17 11.56
CA PRO A 157 -10.84 18.78 10.26
C PRO A 157 -9.76 19.83 10.00
N ARG A 158 -8.51 19.41 9.90
CA ARG A 158 -7.50 20.22 9.22
C ARG A 158 -7.74 20.03 7.74
N LYS A 159 -8.54 20.94 7.16
CA LYS A 159 -8.60 21.15 5.71
C LYS A 159 -7.14 21.10 5.23
N TYR A 160 -6.82 20.20 4.29
CA TYR A 160 -5.47 19.95 3.75
C TYR A 160 -4.50 19.04 4.53
N ALA A 161 -4.85 18.46 5.68
CA ALA A 161 -3.93 17.53 6.36
C ALA A 161 -3.97 16.11 5.75
N TYR A 162 -5.16 15.52 5.67
CA TYR A 162 -5.38 14.22 5.06
C TYR A 162 -6.89 13.97 4.84
N VAL A 163 -7.18 12.97 4.03
CA VAL A 163 -8.52 12.46 3.73
C VAL A 163 -8.60 11.00 4.16
N VAL A 164 -9.80 10.53 4.45
CA VAL A 164 -10.11 9.14 4.78
C VAL A 164 -11.23 8.63 3.87
N LEU A 165 -11.34 7.32 3.72
CA LEU A 165 -12.42 6.74 2.94
C LEU A 165 -13.73 6.79 3.73
N THR A 166 -14.81 7.06 3.01
CA THR A 166 -16.17 6.87 3.50
C THR A 166 -16.51 5.37 3.58
N GLU A 167 -17.75 5.06 3.98
CA GLU A 167 -18.30 3.71 3.83
C GLU A 167 -18.37 3.32 2.34
N ALA A 168 -18.98 4.15 1.49
CA ALA A 168 -19.02 3.94 0.05
C ALA A 168 -17.63 3.72 -0.60
N GLY A 169 -16.61 4.46 -0.14
CA GLY A 169 -15.23 4.26 -0.61
C GLY A 169 -14.68 2.87 -0.28
N ARG A 170 -14.98 2.35 0.90
CA ARG A 170 -14.57 1.00 1.33
C ARG A 170 -15.34 -0.07 0.57
N ASP A 171 -16.65 0.10 0.45
CA ASP A 171 -17.51 -0.83 -0.29
C ASP A 171 -17.14 -0.91 -1.77
N HIS A 172 -16.71 0.21 -2.36
CA HIS A 172 -16.19 0.24 -3.73
C HIS A 172 -14.95 -0.63 -3.89
N LEU A 173 -13.97 -0.52 -2.99
CA LEU A 173 -12.76 -1.35 -3.03
C LEU A 173 -13.05 -2.83 -2.75
N ASP A 174 -13.99 -3.11 -1.84
CA ASP A 174 -14.44 -4.48 -1.57
C ASP A 174 -15.15 -5.09 -2.78
N ARG A 175 -16.01 -4.33 -3.46
CA ARG A 175 -16.67 -4.77 -4.69
C ARG A 175 -15.68 -5.09 -5.81
N LEU A 176 -14.67 -4.23 -6.02
CA LEU A 176 -13.62 -4.49 -7.01
C LEU A 176 -12.88 -5.81 -6.73
N SER A 177 -12.63 -6.10 -5.45
CA SER A 177 -11.94 -7.32 -5.03
C SER A 177 -12.75 -8.59 -5.32
N LEU A 178 -14.07 -8.48 -5.40
CA LEU A 178 -14.99 -9.59 -5.70
C LEU A 178 -15.27 -9.75 -7.20
N MET A 179 -14.97 -8.72 -8.02
CA MET A 179 -15.19 -8.72 -9.47
C MET A 179 -13.96 -9.15 -10.29
N ARG A 180 -12.93 -9.70 -9.62
CA ARG A 180 -11.65 -10.11 -10.22
C ARG A 180 -11.71 -11.44 -10.97
#